data_AF-W5MPP9-F1
#
_entry.id   AF-W5MPP9-F1
#
_cell.length_a   1.000
_cell.length_b   1.000
_cell.length_c   1.000
_cell.angle_alpha   90.00
_cell.angle_beta   90.00
_cell.angle_gamma   90.00
#
_symmetry.space_group_name_H-M   'P 1'
#
loop_
_entity.id
_entity.type
_entity.pdbx_description
1 polymer ?
#
loop_
_entity_poly.entity_id
_entity_poly.type
_entity_poly.pdbx_seq_one_letter_code
_entity_poly.pdbx_strand_id
1 'polypeptide(L)'
;MSPFVTAMAEAVRSDGRSQGYEATAYLSPTTPKNKMQLLVSEINEESKWKMCVDAGVEKSHEKTMMVLSWGEDCENYKIATKAEVLDKSASHLALQFKFQWGKIPRHMKNNLERLAEYVPGIALYLGFFEKHQQNPHHQISITIKATSSSTIDTIIKAPK
;
A
#
# COMPACT_ATOMS: atom_id res chain seq x y z
N MET A 1 0.92 23.85 -3.71
CA MET A 1 -0.29 22.99 -3.63
C MET A 1 -1.12 23.52 -2.47
N SER A 2 -2.38 23.86 -2.69
CA SER A 2 -3.27 24.25 -1.58
C SER A 2 -3.80 23.00 -0.87
N PRO A 3 -3.91 23.00 0.47
CA PRO A 3 -4.53 21.90 1.20
C PRO A 3 -5.99 21.76 0.76
N PHE A 4 -6.44 20.53 0.58
CA PHE A 4 -7.85 20.22 0.33
C PHE A 4 -8.62 20.12 1.64
N VAL A 5 -8.03 19.46 2.63
CA VAL A 5 -8.56 19.39 3.99
C VAL A 5 -7.40 19.27 4.97
N THR A 6 -7.55 19.93 6.12
CA THR A 6 -6.69 19.75 7.30
C THR A 6 -7.58 19.40 8.48
N ALA A 7 -7.19 18.40 9.24
CA ALA A 7 -7.85 17.96 10.46
C ALA A 7 -6.81 17.81 11.57
N MET A 8 -7.16 18.25 12.77
CA MET A 8 -6.30 18.16 13.94
C MET A 8 -7.04 17.44 15.06
N ALA A 9 -6.36 16.48 15.69
CA ALA A 9 -6.84 15.81 16.89
C ALA A 9 -5.86 16.13 18.02
N GLU A 10 -6.30 16.94 18.97
CA GLU A 10 -5.48 17.48 20.06
C GLU A 10 -6.05 17.07 21.42
N ALA A 11 -5.17 16.64 22.32
CA ALA A 11 -5.43 16.41 23.73
C ALA A 11 -4.57 17.37 24.56
N VAL A 12 -5.22 18.18 25.38
CA VAL A 12 -4.54 19.10 26.31
C VAL A 12 -4.34 18.39 27.64
N ARG A 13 -3.08 18.26 28.06
CA ARG A 13 -2.68 17.61 29.32
C ARG A 13 -2.83 18.53 30.53
N SER A 14 -2.81 17.94 31.72
CA SER A 14 -2.82 18.67 32.99
C SER A 14 -1.62 19.59 33.21
N ASP A 15 -0.49 19.34 32.54
CA ASP A 15 0.70 20.21 32.54
C ASP A 15 0.64 21.33 31.48
N GLY A 16 -0.51 21.51 30.83
CA GLY A 16 -0.74 22.51 29.80
C GLY A 16 -0.13 22.19 28.44
N ARG A 17 0.51 21.01 28.28
CA ARG A 17 1.09 20.60 27.01
C ARG A 17 0.04 19.96 26.11
N SER A 18 0.06 20.34 24.84
CA SER A 18 -0.73 19.71 23.80
C SER A 18 -0.06 18.46 23.25
N GLN A 19 -0.84 17.42 23.03
CA GLN A 19 -0.41 16.20 22.35
C GLN A 19 -1.43 15.83 21.29
N GLY A 20 -0.98 15.28 20.18
CA GLY A 20 -1.88 14.86 19.13
C GLY A 20 -1.25 14.88 17.76
N TYR A 21 -2.10 14.83 16.76
CA TYR A 21 -1.69 14.74 15.37
C TYR A 21 -2.45 15.75 14.52
N GLU A 22 -1.74 16.33 13.56
CA GLU A 22 -2.33 17.06 12.45
C GLU A 22 -2.25 16.18 11.20
N ALA A 23 -3.32 16.15 10.42
CA ALA A 23 -3.41 15.47 9.15
C ALA A 23 -3.84 16.46 8.07
N THR A 24 -2.99 16.65 7.05
CA THR A 24 -3.29 17.52 5.91
C THR A 24 -3.29 16.71 4.62
N ALA A 25 -4.41 16.75 3.90
CA ALA A 25 -4.56 16.12 2.60
C ALA A 25 -4.52 17.17 1.48
N TYR A 26 -3.82 16.84 0.40
CA TYR A 26 -3.68 17.62 -0.81
C TYR A 26 -4.22 16.83 -1.99
N LEU A 27 -5.07 17.45 -2.80
CA LEU A 27 -5.55 16.88 -4.06
C LEU A 27 -5.01 17.70 -5.21
N SER A 28 -4.36 17.00 -6.15
CA SER A 28 -3.78 17.58 -7.34
C SER A 28 -4.24 16.81 -8.58
N PRO A 29 -5.33 17.24 -9.22
CA PRO A 29 -5.68 16.72 -10.53
C PRO A 29 -4.61 17.17 -11.52
N THR A 30 -3.76 16.25 -11.95
CA THR A 30 -2.74 16.49 -12.99
C THR A 30 -3.03 15.63 -14.21
N THR A 31 -2.57 16.02 -15.39
CA THR A 31 -2.59 15.14 -16.56
C THR A 31 -1.20 14.49 -16.65
N PRO A 32 -1.10 13.15 -16.74
CA PRO A 32 -2.15 12.16 -17.01
C PRO A 32 -2.79 11.48 -15.77
N LYS A 33 -2.48 11.91 -14.54
CA LYS A 33 -2.93 11.25 -13.30
C LYS A 33 -3.48 12.20 -12.23
N ASN A 34 -4.55 11.79 -11.57
CA ASN A 34 -5.03 12.43 -10.35
C ASN A 34 -4.13 11.99 -9.19
N LYS A 35 -3.55 12.94 -8.46
CA LYS A 35 -2.68 12.69 -7.32
C LYS A 35 -3.36 13.12 -6.02
N MET A 36 -3.15 12.33 -4.98
CA MET A 36 -3.50 12.66 -3.60
C MET A 36 -2.24 12.52 -2.74
N GLN A 37 -2.02 13.47 -1.85
CA GLN A 37 -0.97 13.38 -0.84
C GLN A 37 -1.60 13.58 0.54
N LEU A 38 -1.25 12.75 1.50
CA LEU A 38 -1.63 12.92 2.91
C LEU A 38 -0.35 13.00 3.74
N LEU A 39 -0.24 14.06 4.52
CA LEU A 39 0.80 14.23 5.52
C LEU A 39 0.15 14.17 6.90
N VAL A 40 0.69 13.32 7.77
CA VAL A 40 0.35 13.29 9.20
C VAL A 40 1.61 13.55 9.99
N SER A 41 1.54 14.47 10.95
CA SER A 41 2.64 14.81 11.85
C SER A 41 2.12 14.99 13.27
N GLU A 42 3.01 14.81 14.25
CA GLU A 42 2.68 15.20 15.62
C GLU A 42 2.56 16.72 15.73
N ILE A 43 1.64 17.19 16.57
CA ILE A 43 1.47 18.63 16.87
C ILE A 43 2.69 19.18 17.62
N ASN A 44 3.44 18.32 18.30
CA ASN A 44 4.69 18.68 18.95
C ASN A 44 5.80 18.95 17.91
N GLU A 45 6.23 20.22 17.79
CA GLU A 45 7.26 20.65 16.84
C GLU A 45 8.62 19.95 17.03
N GLU A 46 8.92 19.45 18.23
CA GLU A 46 10.16 18.70 18.49
C GLU A 46 10.14 17.29 17.88
N SER A 47 8.94 16.77 17.57
CA SER A 47 8.79 15.44 17.00
C SER A 47 9.04 15.45 15.51
N LYS A 48 9.98 14.61 15.09
CA LYS A 48 10.22 14.36 13.67
C LYS A 48 9.38 13.21 13.11
N TRP A 49 8.51 12.62 13.93
CA TRP A 49 7.67 11.53 13.46
C TRP A 49 6.62 12.07 12.50
N LYS A 50 6.62 11.52 11.28
CA LYS A 50 5.66 11.83 10.22
C LYS A 50 5.20 10.55 9.53
N MET A 51 4.01 10.61 8.95
CA MET A 51 3.48 9.63 8.02
C MET A 51 3.05 10.32 6.73
N CYS A 52 3.53 9.83 5.61
CA CYS A 52 3.29 10.36 4.28
C CYS A 52 2.59 9.29 3.43
N VAL A 53 1.51 9.67 2.76
CA VAL A 53 0.84 8.83 1.76
C VAL A 53 0.81 9.57 0.44
N ASP A 54 1.41 8.99 -0.59
CA ASP A 54 1.31 9.45 -1.97
C ASP A 54 0.47 8.46 -2.76
N ALA A 55 -0.67 8.88 -3.28
CA ALA A 55 -1.51 8.07 -4.14
C ALA A 55 -1.68 8.72 -5.52
N GLY A 56 -1.79 7.89 -6.55
CA GLY A 56 -1.99 8.35 -7.91
C GLY A 56 -2.83 7.38 -8.72
N VAL A 57 -3.84 7.89 -9.41
CA VAL A 57 -4.70 7.13 -10.33
C VAL A 57 -4.55 7.76 -11.72
N GLU A 58 -4.15 6.96 -12.71
CA GLU A 58 -4.14 7.39 -14.10
C GLU A 58 -5.58 7.64 -14.57
N LYS A 59 -5.79 8.66 -15.41
CA LYS A 59 -7.14 9.02 -15.88
C LYS A 59 -7.80 7.94 -16.74
N SER A 60 -7.02 7.01 -17.31
CA SER A 60 -7.55 5.80 -17.98
C SER A 60 -8.14 4.78 -17.00
N HIS A 61 -7.90 4.94 -15.69
CA HIS A 61 -8.19 3.97 -14.63
C HIS A 61 -7.48 2.63 -14.79
N GLU A 62 -6.51 2.54 -15.70
CA GLU A 62 -5.76 1.31 -15.95
C GLU A 62 -4.63 1.09 -14.96
N LYS A 63 -4.22 2.15 -14.24
CA LYS A 63 -3.12 2.04 -13.28
C LYS A 63 -3.31 2.96 -12.09
N THR A 64 -3.11 2.38 -10.92
CA THR A 64 -3.12 3.07 -9.63
C THR A 64 -1.86 2.71 -8.86
N MET A 65 -1.29 3.67 -8.15
CA MET A 65 -0.16 3.48 -7.25
C MET A 65 -0.43 4.17 -5.92
N MET A 66 0.06 3.58 -4.83
CA MET A 66 0.09 4.19 -3.52
C MET A 66 1.44 3.93 -2.87
N VAL A 67 2.01 4.92 -2.21
CA VAL A 67 3.20 4.80 -1.39
C VAL A 67 2.86 5.33 0.00
N LEU A 68 3.04 4.49 1.01
CA LEU A 68 2.93 4.84 2.42
C LEU A 68 4.34 4.81 3.01
N SER A 69 4.77 5.91 3.62
CA SER A 69 6.05 5.98 4.31
C SER A 69 5.87 6.63 5.69
N TRP A 70 6.62 6.19 6.70
CA TRP A 70 6.48 6.73 8.06
C TRP A 70 7.77 6.62 8.88
N GLY A 71 7.82 7.39 9.97
CA GLY A 71 8.95 7.49 10.89
C GLY A 71 9.57 8.89 10.86
N GLU A 72 10.88 8.99 11.13
CA GLU A 72 11.60 10.26 11.04
C GLU A 72 11.48 10.79 9.62
N ASP A 73 10.79 11.93 9.47
CA ASP A 73 10.54 12.62 8.20
C ASP A 73 10.04 11.71 7.07
N CYS A 74 9.23 10.70 7.39
CA CYS A 74 8.70 9.71 6.45
C CYS A 74 9.74 8.79 5.80
N GLU A 75 10.95 8.64 6.33
CA GLU A 75 12.04 7.88 5.67
C GLU A 75 12.30 6.48 6.26
N ASN A 76 11.95 6.24 7.53
CA ASN A 76 12.35 5.01 8.22
C ASN A 76 11.72 3.73 7.63
N TYR A 77 10.47 3.82 7.18
CA TYR A 77 9.68 2.69 6.72
C TYR A 77 8.88 3.07 5.49
N LYS A 78 8.71 2.11 4.56
CA LYS A 78 8.04 2.35 3.28
C LYS A 78 7.31 1.11 2.78
N ILE A 79 6.09 1.31 2.32
CA ILE A 79 5.26 0.34 1.61
C ILE A 79 4.80 0.99 0.30
N ALA A 80 4.86 0.25 -0.79
CA ALA A 80 4.38 0.66 -2.10
C ALA A 80 3.41 -0.38 -2.65
N THR A 81 2.28 0.08 -3.16
CA THR A 81 1.28 -0.76 -3.83
C THR A 81 1.04 -0.23 -5.23
N LYS A 82 0.77 -1.16 -6.15
CA LYS A 82 0.48 -0.85 -7.54
C LYS A 82 -0.59 -1.81 -8.05
N ALA A 83 -1.62 -1.28 -8.67
CA ALA A 83 -2.59 -2.04 -9.44
C ALA A 83 -2.49 -1.60 -10.89
N GLU A 84 -2.40 -2.52 -11.84
CA GLU A 84 -2.34 -2.22 -13.27
C GLU A 84 -3.10 -3.23 -14.11
N VAL A 85 -3.77 -2.75 -15.15
CA VAL A 85 -4.30 -3.56 -16.26
C VAL A 85 -3.12 -3.92 -17.15
N LEU A 86 -2.80 -5.21 -17.23
CA LEU A 86 -1.73 -5.73 -18.08
C LEU A 86 -2.18 -5.94 -19.52
N ASP A 87 -3.42 -6.39 -19.70
CA ASP A 87 -4.05 -6.63 -20.99
C ASP A 87 -5.56 -6.44 -20.86
N LYS A 88 -6.18 -5.87 -21.90
CA LYS A 88 -7.63 -5.66 -21.98
C LYS A 88 -8.05 -5.77 -23.44
N SER A 89 -8.76 -6.84 -23.75
CA SER A 89 -9.37 -7.10 -25.05
C SER A 89 -10.83 -7.50 -24.88
N ALA A 90 -11.54 -7.73 -25.99
CA ALA A 90 -12.97 -8.07 -25.95
C ALA A 90 -13.27 -9.37 -25.17
N SER A 91 -12.32 -10.31 -25.11
CA SER A 91 -12.47 -11.62 -24.48
C SER A 91 -11.54 -11.89 -23.31
N HIS A 92 -10.54 -11.03 -23.07
CA HIS A 92 -9.53 -11.23 -22.02
C HIS A 92 -9.29 -9.98 -21.20
N LEU A 93 -9.12 -10.17 -19.89
CA LEU A 93 -8.71 -9.13 -18.96
C LEU A 93 -7.61 -9.69 -18.07
N ALA A 94 -6.47 -9.01 -18.03
CA ALA A 94 -5.38 -9.33 -17.12
C ALA A 94 -5.11 -8.15 -16.19
N LEU A 95 -5.19 -8.39 -14.88
CA LEU A 95 -4.89 -7.41 -13.84
C LEU A 95 -3.68 -7.87 -13.04
N GLN A 96 -2.88 -6.93 -12.57
CA GLN A 96 -1.78 -7.20 -11.67
C GLN A 96 -1.79 -6.25 -10.48
N PHE A 97 -1.71 -6.85 -9.30
CA PHE A 97 -1.48 -6.16 -8.04
C PHE A 97 -0.06 -6.49 -7.58
N LYS A 98 0.72 -5.46 -7.27
CA LYS A 98 2.04 -5.57 -6.67
C LYS A 98 2.03 -4.86 -5.33
N PHE A 99 2.55 -5.53 -4.32
CA PHE A 99 2.77 -5.01 -2.99
C PHE A 99 4.26 -5.15 -2.69
N GLN A 100 4.94 -4.04 -2.42
CA GLN A 100 6.37 -3.98 -2.17
C GLN A 100 6.61 -3.25 -0.85
N TRP A 101 7.63 -3.65 -0.12
CA TRP A 101 7.99 -2.98 1.12
C TRP A 101 9.50 -2.83 1.24
N GLY A 102 9.93 -1.81 1.97
CA GLY A 102 11.31 -1.62 2.36
C GLY A 102 11.55 -2.20 3.75
N LYS A 103 12.25 -1.44 4.58
CA LYS A 103 12.33 -1.72 6.01
C LYS A 103 10.93 -1.64 6.62
N ILE A 104 10.63 -2.58 7.50
CA ILE A 104 9.41 -2.61 8.31
C ILE A 104 9.78 -2.73 9.80
N PRO A 105 8.97 -2.20 10.73
CA PRO A 105 9.23 -2.36 12.15
C PRO A 105 9.31 -3.82 12.56
N ARG A 106 10.23 -4.17 13.48
CA ARG A 106 10.46 -5.57 13.91
C ARG A 106 9.18 -6.26 14.42
N HIS A 107 8.36 -5.54 15.19
CA HIS A 107 7.10 -6.10 15.70
C HIS A 107 6.13 -6.46 14.56
N MET A 108 6.08 -5.66 13.49
CA MET A 108 5.24 -5.95 12.33
C MET A 108 5.77 -7.14 11.53
N LYS A 109 7.10 -7.22 11.37
CA LYS A 109 7.76 -8.36 10.73
C LYS A 109 7.42 -9.68 11.43
N ASN A 110 7.58 -9.75 12.75
CA ASN A 110 7.33 -10.98 13.51
C ASN A 110 5.86 -11.45 13.41
N ASN A 111 4.91 -10.51 13.38
CA ASN A 111 3.49 -10.86 13.21
C ASN A 111 3.20 -11.34 11.79
N LEU A 112 3.82 -10.73 10.77
CA LEU A 112 3.65 -11.12 9.38
C LEU A 112 4.22 -12.51 9.10
N GLU A 113 5.38 -12.84 9.69
CA GLU A 113 6.00 -14.17 9.59
C GLU A 113 5.08 -15.26 10.17
N ARG A 114 4.48 -15.01 11.35
CA ARG A 114 3.50 -15.94 11.95
C ARG A 114 2.26 -16.15 11.07
N LEU A 115 1.77 -15.09 10.42
CA LEU A 115 0.64 -15.20 9.50
C LEU A 115 1.01 -15.95 8.22
N ALA A 116 2.25 -15.78 7.74
CA ALA A 116 2.74 -16.45 6.54
C ALA A 116 2.77 -17.98 6.67
N GLU A 117 2.99 -18.50 7.88
CA GLU A 117 2.96 -19.95 8.16
C GLU A 117 1.62 -20.62 7.79
N TYR A 118 0.50 -19.89 7.84
CA TYR A 118 -0.83 -20.42 7.49
C TYR A 118 -1.14 -20.34 6.00
N VAL A 119 -0.40 -19.55 5.23
CA VAL A 119 -0.69 -19.27 3.82
C VAL A 119 -0.70 -20.53 2.95
N PRO A 120 0.27 -21.47 3.05
CA PRO A 120 0.24 -22.69 2.26
C PRO A 120 -1.01 -23.55 2.52
N GLY A 121 -1.43 -23.65 3.79
CA GLY A 121 -2.63 -24.40 4.18
C GLY A 121 -3.91 -23.79 3.61
N ILE A 122 -4.05 -22.47 3.67
CA ILE A 122 -5.19 -21.74 3.08
C ILE A 122 -5.17 -21.87 1.55
N ALA A 123 -3.99 -21.75 0.92
CA ALA A 123 -3.84 -21.86 -0.52
C ALA A 123 -4.30 -23.25 -1.01
N LEU A 124 -3.87 -24.32 -0.34
CA LEU A 124 -4.29 -25.69 -0.66
C LEU A 124 -5.80 -25.87 -0.49
N TYR A 125 -6.38 -25.36 0.60
CA TYR A 125 -7.83 -25.41 0.85
C TYR A 125 -8.63 -24.70 -0.26
N LEU A 126 -8.10 -23.59 -0.78
CA LEU A 126 -8.68 -22.84 -1.90
C LEU A 126 -8.40 -23.46 -3.28
N GLY A 127 -7.74 -24.63 -3.34
CA GLY A 127 -7.46 -25.34 -4.59
C GLY A 127 -6.27 -24.79 -5.39
N PHE A 128 -5.41 -23.97 -4.77
CA PHE A 128 -4.17 -23.52 -5.41
C PHE A 128 -3.12 -24.63 -5.40
N PHE A 129 -2.33 -24.68 -6.48
CA PHE A 129 -1.12 -25.48 -6.55
C PHE A 129 0.10 -24.62 -6.22
N GLU A 130 0.98 -25.15 -5.40
CA GLU A 130 2.21 -24.45 -5.01
C GLU A 130 3.37 -24.81 -5.94
N LYS A 131 4.17 -23.81 -6.29
CA LYS A 131 5.44 -23.99 -6.99
C LYS A 131 6.53 -23.18 -6.33
N HIS A 132 7.55 -23.84 -5.81
CA HIS A 132 8.71 -23.16 -5.26
C HIS A 132 9.56 -22.53 -6.38
N GLN A 133 9.70 -21.21 -6.34
CA GLN A 133 10.55 -20.42 -7.23
C GLN A 133 11.27 -19.34 -6.42
N GLN A 134 12.36 -18.78 -6.95
CA GLN A 134 12.97 -17.60 -6.35
C GLN A 134 12.11 -16.37 -6.67
N ASN A 135 11.44 -15.85 -5.64
CA ASN A 135 10.70 -14.59 -5.69
C ASN A 135 11.44 -13.51 -4.88
N PRO A 136 11.21 -12.21 -5.16
CA PRO A 136 11.85 -11.14 -4.39
C PRO A 136 11.40 -11.14 -2.92
N HIS A 137 12.34 -10.90 -1.99
CA HIS A 137 12.10 -11.01 -0.55
C HIS A 137 11.10 -10.00 0.05
N HIS A 138 10.95 -8.83 -0.58
CA HIS A 138 10.06 -7.76 -0.09
C HIS A 138 8.99 -7.38 -1.10
N GLN A 139 8.44 -8.39 -1.78
CA GLN A 139 7.42 -8.18 -2.78
C GLN A 139 6.44 -9.36 -2.82
N ILE A 140 5.15 -9.03 -2.90
CA ILE A 140 4.09 -9.94 -3.30
C ILE A 140 3.50 -9.41 -4.61
N SER A 141 3.24 -10.31 -5.56
CA SER A 141 2.48 -9.98 -6.76
C SER A 141 1.37 -10.97 -6.99
N ILE A 142 0.17 -10.44 -7.24
CA ILE A 142 -1.01 -11.20 -7.61
C ILE A 142 -1.35 -10.81 -9.04
N THR A 143 -1.51 -11.79 -9.91
CA THR A 143 -1.91 -11.57 -11.30
C THR A 143 -3.16 -12.39 -11.55
N ILE A 144 -4.23 -11.72 -11.98
CA ILE A 144 -5.53 -12.31 -12.22
C ILE A 144 -5.80 -12.18 -13.72
N LYS A 145 -6.14 -13.29 -14.38
CA LYS A 145 -6.44 -13.31 -15.82
C LYS A 145 -7.80 -13.95 -16.04
N ALA A 146 -8.76 -13.19 -16.53
CA ALA A 146 -9.98 -13.74 -17.09
C ALA A 146 -9.67 -14.25 -18.52
N THR A 147 -9.65 -15.56 -18.69
CA THR A 147 -9.38 -16.21 -20.00
C THR A 147 -10.67 -16.49 -20.78
N SER A 148 -11.82 -16.47 -20.11
CA SER A 148 -13.16 -16.54 -20.69
C SER A 148 -14.17 -15.80 -19.79
N SER A 149 -15.46 -15.80 -20.14
CA SER A 149 -16.52 -15.25 -19.30
C SER A 149 -16.72 -15.99 -17.96
N SER A 150 -16.22 -17.21 -17.83
CA SER A 150 -16.40 -18.07 -16.65
C SER A 150 -15.10 -18.56 -16.01
N THR A 151 -13.94 -18.31 -16.62
CA THR A 151 -12.64 -18.85 -16.18
C THR A 151 -11.70 -17.73 -15.77
N ILE A 152 -11.19 -17.82 -14.53
CA ILE A 152 -10.23 -16.88 -13.96
C ILE A 152 -9.01 -17.66 -13.47
N ASP A 153 -7.85 -17.33 -14.04
CA ASP A 153 -6.56 -17.84 -13.60
C ASP A 153 -5.91 -16.84 -12.65
N THR A 154 -5.52 -17.31 -11.46
CA THR A 154 -4.86 -16.47 -10.46
C THR A 154 -3.47 -16.99 -10.16
N ILE A 155 -2.47 -16.11 -10.29
CA ILE A 155 -1.06 -16.40 -9.99
C ILE A 155 -0.63 -15.51 -8.84
N ILE A 156 -0.22 -16.12 -7.73
CA ILE A 156 0.31 -15.43 -6.56
C ILE A 156 1.81 -15.75 -6.47
N LYS A 157 2.64 -14.71 -6.42
CA LYS A 157 4.06 -14.82 -6.11
C LYS A 157 4.31 -14.12 -4.79
N ALA A 158 4.78 -14.88 -3.82
CA ALA A 158 5.15 -14.39 -2.50
C ALA A 158 6.62 -14.70 -2.20
N PRO A 159 7.26 -13.99 -1.26
CA PRO A 159 8.55 -14.38 -0.71
C PRO A 159 8.50 -15.80 -0.14
N LYS A 160 9.67 -16.42 0.03
CA LYS A 160 9.80 -17.64 0.82
C LYS A 160 9.52 -17.37 2.29
#